data_AF-A0A8J6YM68-F1
#
_entry.id   AF-A0A8J6YM68-F1
#
_cell.length_a   1.000
_cell.length_b   1.000
_cell.length_c   1.000
_cell.angle_alpha   90.00
_cell.angle_beta   90.00
_cell.angle_gamma   90.00
#
_symmetry.space_group_name_H-M   'P 1'
#
loop_
_entity.id
_entity.type
_entity.pdbx_description
1 polymer ?
#
loop_
_entity_poly.entity_id
_entity_poly.type
_entity_poly.pdbx_seq_one_letter_code
_entity_poly.pdbx_strand_id
1 'polypeptide(L)' 'MDQEILEIDSILKENLERHLIRTGFLPFAYHGDTNRFYRALEKFHRQERIEHLLQPRGKITLEAVERLRNLPDGTPR' A
#
# COMPACT_ATOMS: atom_id res chain seq x y z
N MET A 1 -11.53 -7.59 17.42
CA MET A 1 -10.61 -8.16 16.44
C MET A 1 -9.36 -7.32 16.52
N ASP A 2 -8.28 -7.87 17.09
CA ASP A 2 -6.99 -7.21 17.16
C ASP A 2 -6.43 -7.05 15.74
N GLN A 3 -6.19 -5.81 15.32
CA GLN A 3 -5.56 -5.53 14.04
C GLN A 3 -4.08 -5.91 14.17
N GLU A 4 -3.65 -6.94 13.46
CA GLU A 4 -2.23 -7.30 13.41
C GLU A 4 -1.46 -6.21 12.66
N ILE A 5 -0.59 -5.48 13.38
CA ILE A 5 0.24 -4.41 12.83
C ILE A 5 1.62 -4.97 12.51
N LEU A 6 2.02 -4.85 11.26
CA LEU A 6 3.30 -5.27 10.73
C LEU A 6 4.24 -4.07 10.57
N GLU A 7 5.53 -4.28 10.83
CA GLU A 7 6.57 -3.33 10.44
C GLU A 7 6.91 -3.50 8.96
N ILE A 8 7.03 -2.38 8.26
CA ILE A 8 7.40 -2.35 6.85
C ILE A 8 8.93 -2.50 6.75
N ASP A 9 9.39 -3.73 6.74
CA ASP A 9 10.76 -4.07 6.39
C ASP A 9 11.02 -3.94 4.87
N SER A 10 12.26 -4.17 4.43
CA SER A 10 12.62 -4.05 3.01
C SER A 10 11.86 -5.02 2.11
N ILE A 11 11.58 -6.25 2.57
CA ILE A 11 10.92 -7.28 1.77
C ILE A 11 9.43 -6.97 1.63
N LEU A 12 8.78 -6.58 2.73
CA LEU A 12 7.39 -6.14 2.74
C LEU A 12 7.24 -4.86 1.91
N LYS A 13 8.18 -3.92 2.02
CA LYS A 13 8.18 -2.70 1.20
C LYS A 13 8.19 -3.02 -0.29
N GLU A 14 9.12 -3.84 -0.76
CA GLU A 14 9.18 -4.24 -2.17
C GLU A 14 7.89 -4.93 -2.64
N ASN A 15 7.31 -5.79 -1.80
CA ASN A 15 6.03 -6.42 -2.10
C ASN A 15 4.91 -5.39 -2.21
N LEU A 16 4.80 -4.45 -1.26
CA LEU A 16 3.80 -3.38 -1.31
C LEU A 16 3.98 -2.50 -2.54
N GLU A 17 5.22 -2.14 -2.89
CA GLU A 17 5.54 -1.37 -4.10
C GLU A 17 5.05 -2.08 -5.35
N ARG A 18 5.33 -3.37 -5.51
CA ARG A 18 4.83 -4.16 -6.66
C ARG A 18 3.31 -4.13 -6.76
N HIS A 19 2.60 -4.31 -5.65
CA HIS A 19 1.14 -4.30 -5.68
C HIS A 19 0.58 -2.89 -5.92
N LEU A 20 1.15 -1.85 -5.31
CA LEU A 20 0.75 -0.46 -5.55
C LEU A 20 0.99 -0.03 -7.00
N ILE A 21 2.06 -0.52 -7.63
CA ILE A 21 2.33 -0.30 -9.06
C ILE A 21 1.32 -1.06 -9.91
N ARG A 22 1.14 -2.36 -9.66
CA ARG A 22 0.19 -3.23 -10.38
C ARG A 22 -1.24 -2.67 -10.37
N THR A 23 -1.66 -2.11 -9.25
CA THR A 23 -3.00 -1.52 -9.04
C THR A 23 -3.11 -0.06 -9.49
N GLY A 24 -2.01 0.58 -9.88
CA GLY A 24 -1.99 1.97 -10.35
C GLY A 24 -2.01 3.05 -9.25
N PHE A 25 -1.84 2.68 -7.98
CA PHE A 25 -1.69 3.65 -6.88
C PHE A 25 -0.32 4.34 -6.88
N LEU A 26 0.73 3.63 -7.29
CA LEU A 26 2.10 4.12 -7.37
C LEU A 26 2.55 4.07 -8.84
N PRO A 27 2.99 5.18 -9.45
CA PRO A 27 3.53 5.15 -10.81
C PRO A 27 4.82 4.33 -10.87
N PHE A 28 5.05 3.61 -11.98
CA PHE A 28 6.30 2.86 -12.21
C PHE A 28 7.55 3.76 -12.10
N ALA A 29 7.45 5.01 -12.57
CA ALA A 29 8.51 6.02 -12.49
C ALA A 29 8.55 6.77 -11.13
N TYR A 30 8.30 6.10 -10.00
CA TYR A 30 8.40 6.76 -8.68
C TYR A 30 9.83 6.88 -8.14
N HIS A 31 10.82 6.25 -8.79
CA HIS A 31 12.26 6.34 -8.49
C HIS A 31 12.66 6.00 -7.04
N GLY A 32 11.91 5.14 -6.35
CA GLY A 32 12.23 4.78 -4.96
C GLY A 32 11.92 5.88 -3.94
N ASP A 33 11.19 6.93 -4.34
CA ASP A 33 10.83 8.03 -3.44
C ASP A 33 9.90 7.53 -2.31
N THR A 34 10.44 7.52 -1.10
CA THR A 34 9.75 7.08 0.11
C THR A 34 8.50 7.91 0.41
N ASN A 35 8.49 9.21 0.12
CA ASN A 35 7.30 10.04 0.32
C ASN A 35 6.21 9.69 -0.69
N ARG A 36 6.59 9.40 -1.95
CA ARG A 36 5.62 8.93 -2.96
C ARG A 36 5.03 7.58 -2.60
N PHE A 37 5.84 6.66 -2.07
CA PHE A 37 5.36 5.38 -1.55
C PHE A 37 4.30 5.56 -0.46
N TYR A 38 4.57 6.35 0.58
CA TYR A 38 3.59 6.57 1.65
C TYR A 38 2.35 7.32 1.17
N ARG A 39 2.48 8.26 0.22
CA ARG A 39 1.32 8.90 -0.42
C ARG A 39 0.46 7.90 -1.22
N ALA A 40 1.08 6.93 -1.88
CA ALA A 40 0.36 5.87 -2.59
C ALA A 40 -0.39 4.96 -1.60
N LEU A 41 0.22 4.61 -0.46
CA LEU A 41 -0.46 3.89 0.62
C LEU A 41 -1.66 4.67 1.16
N GLU A 42 -1.51 5.97 1.46
CA GLU A 42 -2.63 6.81 1.90
C GLU A 42 -3.74 6.89 0.84
N LYS A 43 -3.38 7.03 -0.44
CA LYS A 43 -4.33 7.03 -1.55
C LYS A 43 -5.11 5.72 -1.61
N PHE A 44 -4.42 4.58 -1.50
CA PHE A 44 -5.03 3.26 -1.43
C PHE A 44 -6.04 3.16 -0.29
N HIS A 45 -5.66 3.55 0.94
CA HIS A 45 -6.57 3.47 2.09
C HIS A 45 -7.84 4.33 1.89
N ARG A 46 -7.70 5.53 1.31
CA ARG A 46 -8.85 6.41 1.02
C ARG A 46 -9.74 5.87 -0.10
N GLN A 47 -9.17 5.37 -1.19
CA GLN A 47 -9.96 4.86 -2.31
C GLN A 47 -10.71 3.57 -1.95
N GLU A 48 -10.10 2.70 -1.15
CA GLU A 48 -10.72 1.47 -0.66
C GLU A 48 -11.62 1.66 0.58
N ARG A 49 -11.76 2.90 1.08
CA ARG A 49 -12.58 3.27 2.25
C ARG A 49 -12.17 2.51 3.53
N ILE A 50 -10.87 2.27 3.68
CA ILE A 50 -10.25 1.58 4.81
C ILE A 50 -9.32 2.51 5.60
N GLU A 51 -9.62 3.81 5.66
CA GLU A 51 -8.78 4.78 6.38
C GLU A 51 -8.62 4.47 7.87
N HIS A 52 -9.58 3.74 8.46
CA HIS A 52 -9.49 3.24 9.83
C HIS A 52 -8.36 2.21 10.04
N LEU A 53 -7.82 1.63 8.97
CA LEU A 53 -6.66 0.74 8.98
C LEU A 53 -5.33 1.48 8.79
N LEU A 54 -5.37 2.80 8.51
CA LEU A 54 -4.17 3.58 8.23
C LEU A 54 -3.27 3.62 9.47
N GLN A 55 -2.00 3.28 9.28
CA GLN A 55 -0.98 3.29 10.32
C GLN A 55 0.06 4.39 10.09
N PRO A 56 0.83 4.78 11.12
CA PRO A 56 1.98 5.65 10.96
C PRO A 56 3.00 5.09 9.96
N ARG A 57 3.86 5.96 9.41
CA ARG A 57 4.93 5.55 8.49
C ARG A 57 5.78 4.43 9.09
N GLY A 58 6.12 3.45 8.26
CA GLY A 58 6.86 2.25 8.66
C GLY A 58 5.97 1.13 9.20
N LYS A 59 4.64 1.31 9.27
CA LYS A 59 3.70 0.29 9.73
C LYS A 59 2.54 0.12 8.77
N ILE A 60 1.95 -1.07 8.76
CA ILE A 60 0.75 -1.39 7.99
C ILE A 60 -0.01 -2.52 8.70
N THR A 61 -1.33 -2.57 8.58
CA THR A 61 -2.10 -3.70 9.10
C THR A 61 -2.07 -4.87 8.12
N LEU A 62 -2.09 -6.11 8.64
CA LEU A 62 -2.20 -7.30 7.80
C LEU A 62 -3.43 -7.24 6.89
N GLU A 63 -4.57 -6.76 7.41
CA GLU A 63 -5.79 -6.59 6.63
C GLU A 63 -5.57 -5.65 5.42
N ALA A 64 -4.89 -4.51 5.61
CA ALA A 64 -4.59 -3.60 4.50
C ALA A 64 -3.68 -4.26 3.45
N VAL A 65 -2.72 -5.10 3.86
CA VAL A 65 -1.86 -5.87 2.94
C VAL A 65 -2.71 -6.85 2.12
N GLU A 66 -3.58 -7.61 2.77
CA GLU A 66 -4.44 -8.59 2.10
C GLU A 66 -5.42 -7.92 1.13
N ARG A 67 -5.99 -6.77 1.51
CA ARG A 67 -6.84 -5.96 0.63
C ARG A 67 -6.08 -5.55 -0.63
N LEU A 68 -4.90 -4.96 -0.47
CA LEU A 68 -4.07 -4.51 -1.59
C LEU A 68 -3.65 -5.68 -2.52
N ARG A 69 -3.40 -6.86 -1.95
CA ARG A 69 -3.11 -8.09 -2.72
C ARG A 69 -4.28 -8.54 -3.58
N ASN A 70 -5.50 -8.44 -3.07
CA ASN A 70 -6.72 -8.91 -3.74
C ASN A 70 -7.32 -7.90 -4.74
N LEU A 71 -6.79 -6.67 -4.80
CA LEU A 71 -7.27 -5.69 -5.77
C LEU A 71 -7.00 -6.13 -7.21
N PRO A 72 -7.88 -5.80 -8.17
CA PRO A 72 -7.64 -6.06 -9.58
C PRO A 72 -6.42 -5.25 -10.08
N ASP A 73 -5.80 -5.72 -11.16
CA ASP A 73 -4.80 -4.94 -11.86
C ASP A 73 -5.41 -3.61 -12.30
N GLY A 74 -4.67 -2.52 -12.09
CA GLY A 74 -5.07 -1.20 -12.55
C GLY A 74 -5.10 -1.23 -14.07
N THR A 75 -6.29 -1.05 -14.64
CA THR A 75 -6.39 -0.83 -16.08
C THR A 75 -5.67 0.48 -16.40
N PRO A 76 -4.68 0.51 -17.31
CA PRO A 76 -4.09 1.76 -17.75
C PRO A 76 -5.23 2.62 -18.31
N ARG A 77 -5.51 3.74 -17.65
CA ARG A 77 -6.35 4.81 -18.23
C ARG A 77 -5.50 5.66 -19.15
#